data_AF-U7PPV3-F1
#
_entry.id   AF-U7PPV3-F1
#
_cell.length_a   1.000
_cell.length_b   1.000
_cell.length_c   1.000
_cell.angle_alpha   90.00
_cell.angle_beta   90.00
_cell.angle_gamma   90.00
#
_symmetry.space_group_name_H-M   'P 1'
#
loop_
_entity.id
_entity.type
_entity.pdbx_description
1 polymer ?
#
loop_
_entity_poly.entity_id
_entity_poly.type
_entity_poly.pdbx_seq_one_letter_code
_entity_poly.pdbx_strand_id
1 'polypeptide(L)'
;MGRVHTGKAMPIQYRAPEVILNMPWGTPVDMWSAGMLAWTLLEPKSLFYTYNTKSSLELNDAYHLAAITTTLGPPPKEFRDRSSESAKYWDEQGNLQGPVPLPPKTQLADLVTTLDGELKDFFVNFLECFLAWLLEERLTADQTYFHSWLRSYDENGGKES
;
A
#
# COMPACT_ATOMS: atom_id res chain seq x y z
N MET A 1 -17.86 8.06 -11.91
CA MET A 1 -17.47 6.77 -11.31
C MET A 1 -16.75 5.95 -12.38
N GLY A 2 -15.53 5.50 -12.12
CA GLY A 2 -14.75 4.67 -13.04
C GLY A 2 -15.40 3.30 -13.24
N ARG A 3 -15.01 2.60 -14.31
CA ARG A 3 -15.48 1.22 -14.56
C ARG A 3 -14.95 0.29 -13.46
N VAL A 4 -15.82 -0.61 -12.97
CA VAL A 4 -15.43 -1.69 -12.07
C VAL A 4 -14.89 -2.84 -12.92
N HIS A 5 -13.75 -3.37 -12.53
CA HIS A 5 -13.06 -4.47 -13.19
C HIS A 5 -12.84 -5.63 -12.21
N THR A 6 -12.55 -6.80 -12.76
CA THR A 6 -12.20 -8.01 -11.99
C THR A 6 -11.01 -8.70 -12.65
N GLY A 7 -10.34 -9.58 -11.91
CA GLY A 7 -9.17 -10.32 -12.40
C GLY A 7 -7.84 -9.65 -12.09
N LYS A 8 -6.74 -10.29 -12.52
CA LYS A 8 -5.36 -9.88 -12.21
C LYS A 8 -4.98 -8.64 -13.02
N ALA A 9 -4.80 -7.54 -12.32
CA ALA A 9 -4.14 -6.35 -12.80
C ALA A 9 -2.82 -6.14 -12.05
N MET A 10 -2.01 -5.21 -12.56
CA MET A 10 -0.78 -4.70 -11.93
C MET A 10 0.39 -5.71 -11.88
N PRO A 11 1.64 -5.22 -11.98
CA PRO A 11 2.80 -6.04 -11.65
C PRO A 11 2.73 -6.50 -10.19
N ILE A 12 3.24 -7.70 -9.91
CA ILE A 12 3.06 -8.40 -8.63
C ILE A 12 3.49 -7.53 -7.44
N GLN A 13 4.62 -6.82 -7.55
CA GLN A 13 5.18 -5.99 -6.49
C GLN A 13 4.39 -4.71 -6.19
N TYR A 14 3.50 -4.29 -7.09
CA TYR A 14 2.70 -3.07 -6.92
C TYR A 14 1.24 -3.38 -6.60
N ARG A 15 0.85 -4.66 -6.67
CA ARG A 15 -0.55 -5.08 -6.63
C ARG A 15 -1.22 -4.64 -5.32
N ALA A 16 -2.33 -3.94 -5.46
CA ALA A 16 -3.16 -3.55 -4.33
C ALA A 16 -3.81 -4.78 -3.66
N PRO A 17 -4.09 -4.74 -2.35
CA PRO A 17 -4.61 -5.90 -1.61
C PRO A 17 -5.95 -6.40 -2.16
N GLU A 18 -6.82 -5.52 -2.65
CA GLU A 18 -8.09 -5.90 -3.28
C GLU A 18 -7.88 -6.71 -4.58
N VAL A 19 -6.81 -6.44 -5.33
CA VAL A 19 -6.48 -7.20 -6.55
C VAL A 19 -5.87 -8.56 -6.18
N ILE A 20 -5.08 -8.64 -5.09
CA ILE A 20 -4.57 -9.91 -4.56
C ILE A 20 -5.74 -10.80 -4.11
N LEU A 21 -6.71 -10.22 -3.40
CA LEU A 21 -7.88 -10.92 -2.85
C LEU A 21 -9.01 -11.13 -3.86
N ASN A 22 -8.76 -10.86 -5.14
CA ASN A 22 -9.71 -11.02 -6.24
C ASN A 22 -11.05 -10.28 -6.01
N MET A 23 -11.01 -9.15 -5.30
CA MET A 23 -12.15 -8.26 -5.13
C MET A 23 -12.40 -7.46 -6.42
N PRO A 24 -13.64 -6.98 -6.65
CA PRO A 24 -13.88 -5.97 -7.66
C PRO A 24 -13.06 -4.72 -7.37
N TRP A 25 -12.40 -4.18 -8.39
CA TRP A 25 -11.53 -3.02 -8.25
C TRP A 25 -11.87 -1.93 -9.26
N GLY A 26 -11.55 -0.69 -8.91
CA GLY A 26 -11.74 0.49 -9.75
C GLY A 26 -10.54 1.43 -9.63
N THR A 27 -10.73 2.70 -9.95
CA THR A 27 -9.68 3.74 -9.93
C THR A 27 -8.82 3.80 -8.66
N PRO A 28 -9.28 3.47 -7.43
CA PRO A 28 -8.43 3.48 -6.24
C PRO A 28 -7.19 2.57 -6.28
N VAL A 29 -7.11 1.59 -7.20
CA VAL A 29 -5.87 0.81 -7.41
C VAL A 29 -4.75 1.63 -8.02
N ASP A 30 -5.10 2.66 -8.81
CA ASP A 30 -4.13 3.58 -9.40
C ASP A 30 -3.52 4.47 -8.31
N MET A 31 -4.30 4.83 -7.31
CA MET A 31 -3.82 5.57 -6.14
C MET A 31 -2.84 4.73 -5.32
N TRP A 32 -3.16 3.46 -5.05
CA TRP A 32 -2.19 2.54 -4.44
C TRP A 32 -0.89 2.46 -5.26
N SER A 33 -1.00 2.34 -6.59
CA SER A 33 0.15 2.33 -7.50
C SER A 33 0.99 3.60 -7.40
N ALA A 34 0.34 4.76 -7.29
CA ALA A 34 1.01 6.05 -7.12
C ALA A 34 1.78 6.12 -5.80
N GLY A 35 1.21 5.64 -4.70
CA GLY A 35 1.91 5.53 -3.41
C GLY A 35 3.13 4.61 -3.49
N MET A 36 3.00 3.44 -4.13
CA MET A 36 4.12 2.53 -4.35
C MET A 36 5.20 3.13 -5.26
N LEU A 37 4.81 3.91 -6.27
CA LEU A 37 5.75 4.61 -7.14
C LEU A 37 6.48 5.73 -6.40
N ALA A 38 5.78 6.53 -5.60
CA ALA A 38 6.36 7.58 -4.76
C ALA A 38 7.42 6.99 -3.81
N TRP A 39 7.11 5.85 -3.18
CA TRP A 39 8.09 5.07 -2.41
C TRP A 39 9.31 4.70 -3.26
N THR A 40 9.09 4.07 -4.41
CA THR A 40 10.17 3.54 -5.27
C THR A 40 11.10 4.63 -5.80
N LEU A 41 10.58 5.84 -5.99
CA LEU A 41 11.37 6.99 -6.42
C LEU A 41 12.26 7.56 -5.31
N LEU A 42 11.84 7.42 -4.05
CA LEU A 42 12.51 8.03 -2.92
C LEU A 42 13.43 7.07 -2.16
N GLU A 43 13.03 5.81 -2.00
CA GLU A 43 13.73 4.82 -1.18
C GLU A 43 14.47 3.78 -2.03
N PRO A 44 15.72 3.42 -1.68
CA PRO A 44 16.53 2.48 -2.46
C PRO A 44 16.04 1.03 -2.33
N LYS A 45 15.22 0.74 -1.33
CA LYS A 45 14.68 -0.58 -1.00
C LYS A 45 13.21 -0.64 -1.38
N SER A 46 12.75 -1.78 -1.87
CA SER A 46 11.32 -2.01 -2.08
C SER A 46 10.56 -1.98 -0.75
N LEU A 47 9.36 -1.39 -0.76
CA LEU A 47 8.48 -1.33 0.42
C LEU A 47 8.04 -2.74 0.87
N PHE A 48 7.76 -3.62 -0.09
CA PHE A 48 7.32 -5.00 0.16
C PHE A 48 8.23 -5.98 -0.60
N TYR A 49 9.19 -6.59 0.09
CA TYR A 49 10.06 -7.63 -0.46
C TYR A 49 9.40 -9.01 -0.35
N THR A 50 8.58 -9.38 -1.33
CA THR A 50 7.76 -10.60 -1.17
C THR A 50 7.73 -11.51 -2.40
N TYR A 51 8.60 -11.26 -3.37
CA TYR A 51 8.64 -12.05 -4.60
C TYR A 51 9.87 -12.97 -4.68
N ASN A 52 9.59 -14.27 -4.77
CA ASN A 52 10.56 -15.28 -5.16
C ASN A 52 10.03 -16.02 -6.40
N THR A 53 10.78 -15.99 -7.51
CA THR A 53 10.42 -16.68 -8.76
C THR A 53 10.29 -18.19 -8.63
N LYS A 54 10.88 -18.77 -7.58
CA LYS A 54 10.77 -20.20 -7.25
C LYS A 54 9.53 -20.54 -6.43
N SER A 55 8.83 -19.53 -5.89
CA SER A 55 7.63 -19.71 -5.08
C SER A 55 6.38 -19.68 -5.94
N SER A 56 5.32 -20.38 -5.50
CA SER A 56 4.02 -20.29 -6.16
C SER A 56 3.47 -18.86 -6.08
N LEU A 57 2.58 -18.50 -7.01
CA LEU A 57 1.92 -17.20 -6.97
C LEU A 57 1.17 -16.98 -5.64
N GLU A 58 0.45 -18.01 -5.18
CA GLU A 58 -0.30 -17.98 -3.91
C GLU A 58 0.62 -17.69 -2.72
N LEU A 59 1.83 -18.26 -2.72
CA LEU A 59 2.80 -18.02 -1.66
C LEU A 59 3.36 -16.59 -1.72
N ASN A 60 3.63 -16.05 -2.92
CA ASN A 60 4.03 -14.65 -3.08
C ASN A 60 2.91 -13.69 -2.64
N ASP A 61 1.66 -13.98 -2.99
CA ASP A 61 0.48 -13.21 -2.56
C ASP A 61 0.34 -13.23 -1.03
N ALA A 62 0.56 -14.40 -0.38
CA ALA A 62 0.56 -14.53 1.08
C ALA A 62 1.66 -13.69 1.74
N TYR A 63 2.89 -13.73 1.24
CA TYR A 63 3.97 -12.89 1.74
C TYR A 63 3.64 -11.40 1.58
N HIS A 64 3.06 -11.01 0.43
CA HIS A 64 2.68 -9.63 0.16
C HIS A 64 1.65 -9.12 1.17
N LEU A 65 0.55 -9.85 1.36
CA LEU A 65 -0.48 -9.47 2.34
C LEU A 65 0.05 -9.47 3.78
N ALA A 66 0.95 -10.39 4.12
CA ALA A 66 1.59 -10.40 5.42
C ALA A 66 2.44 -9.15 5.65
N ALA A 67 3.24 -8.75 4.65
CA ALA A 67 4.06 -7.54 4.71
C ALA A 67 3.20 -6.27 4.81
N ILE A 68 2.13 -6.16 4.03
CA ILE A 68 1.17 -5.05 4.13
C ILE A 68 0.58 -4.99 5.54
N THR A 69 0.13 -6.12 6.09
CA THR A 69 -0.45 -6.20 7.44
C THR A 69 0.54 -5.80 8.53
N THR A 70 1.81 -6.20 8.43
CA THR A 70 2.81 -5.82 9.43
C THR A 70 3.25 -4.37 9.36
N THR A 71 3.03 -3.70 8.22
CA THR A 71 3.40 -2.29 7.98
C THR A 71 2.25 -1.33 8.26
N LEU A 72 1.03 -1.67 7.81
CA LEU A 72 -0.17 -0.82 7.94
C LEU A 72 -1.05 -1.20 9.14
N GLY A 73 -0.80 -2.35 9.76
CA GLY A 73 -1.71 -2.97 10.73
C GLY A 73 -2.73 -3.89 10.08
N PRO A 74 -3.51 -4.63 10.89
CA PRO A 74 -4.49 -5.60 10.39
C PRO A 74 -5.61 -4.91 9.58
N PRO A 75 -6.11 -5.54 8.51
CA PRO A 75 -7.22 -4.99 7.76
C PRO A 75 -8.48 -4.92 8.62
N PRO A 76 -9.27 -3.83 8.52
CA PRO A 76 -10.54 -3.72 9.21
C PRO A 76 -11.49 -4.84 8.78
N LYS A 77 -12.44 -5.20 9.65
CA LYS A 77 -13.43 -6.25 9.36
C LYS A 77 -14.19 -5.97 8.06
N GLU A 78 -14.56 -4.71 7.84
CA GLU A 78 -15.25 -4.28 6.61
C GLU A 78 -14.46 -4.65 5.35
N PHE A 79 -13.14 -4.48 5.35
CA PHE A 79 -12.30 -4.86 4.20
C PHE A 79 -12.26 -6.38 4.03
N ARG A 80 -12.05 -7.12 5.13
CA ARG A 80 -11.97 -8.59 5.09
C ARG A 80 -13.26 -9.24 4.58
N ASP A 81 -14.41 -8.71 4.96
CA ASP A 81 -15.73 -9.21 4.55
C ASP A 81 -16.03 -9.01 3.05
N ARG A 82 -15.25 -8.17 2.32
CA ARG A 82 -15.42 -7.94 0.88
C ARG A 82 -14.95 -9.11 0.00
N SER A 83 -14.21 -10.09 0.55
CA SER A 83 -13.76 -11.27 -0.20
C SER A 83 -13.75 -12.53 0.66
N SER A 84 -14.27 -13.64 0.12
CA SER A 84 -14.12 -14.96 0.71
C SER A 84 -12.67 -15.43 0.80
N GLU A 85 -11.78 -14.86 -0.03
CA GLU A 85 -10.36 -15.18 -0.05
C GLU A 85 -9.63 -14.66 1.19
N SER A 86 -10.16 -13.63 1.87
CA SER A 86 -9.58 -13.04 3.08
C SER A 86 -9.37 -14.08 4.18
N ALA A 87 -10.27 -15.08 4.28
CA ALA A 87 -10.20 -16.15 5.26
C ALA A 87 -8.95 -17.05 5.10
N LYS A 88 -8.27 -17.02 3.94
CA LYS A 88 -7.00 -17.73 3.75
C LYS A 88 -5.82 -17.06 4.47
N TYR A 89 -5.94 -15.77 4.78
CA TYR A 89 -4.83 -14.95 5.25
C TYR A 89 -5.04 -14.43 6.67
N TRP A 90 -6.29 -14.14 7.08
CA TRP A 90 -6.61 -13.66 8.43
C TRP A 90 -7.71 -14.47 9.10
N ASP A 91 -7.62 -14.60 10.42
CA ASP A 91 -8.69 -15.13 11.27
C ASP A 91 -9.86 -14.12 11.42
N GLU A 92 -10.88 -14.48 12.19
CA GLU A 92 -12.04 -13.61 12.45
C GLU A 92 -11.66 -12.33 13.20
N GLN A 93 -10.63 -12.40 14.06
CA GLN A 93 -10.11 -11.28 14.84
C GLN A 93 -9.19 -10.35 14.02
N GLY A 94 -8.82 -10.75 12.80
CA GLY A 94 -7.95 -9.99 11.90
C GLY A 94 -6.46 -10.29 12.08
N ASN A 95 -6.09 -11.30 12.86
CA ASN A 95 -4.72 -11.75 12.97
C ASN A 95 -4.34 -12.58 11.75
N LEU A 96 -3.09 -12.45 11.28
CA LEU A 96 -2.59 -13.27 10.18
C LEU A 96 -2.58 -14.76 10.59
N GLN A 97 -3.23 -15.60 9.78
CA GLN A 97 -3.27 -17.06 9.92
C GLN A 97 -2.76 -17.80 8.66
N GLY A 98 -2.31 -17.04 7.66
CA GLY A 98 -1.92 -17.57 6.36
C GLY A 98 -0.68 -18.47 6.37
N PRO A 99 -0.27 -18.99 5.19
CA PRO A 99 0.76 -20.02 5.05
C PRO A 99 2.21 -19.50 5.26
N VAL A 100 2.38 -18.24 5.65
CA VAL A 100 3.68 -17.58 5.75
C VAL A 100 3.94 -17.12 7.18
N PRO A 101 5.21 -17.12 7.63
CA PRO A 101 5.54 -16.56 8.94
C PRO A 101 5.22 -15.07 8.97
N LEU A 102 4.84 -14.58 10.15
CA LEU A 102 4.63 -13.16 10.40
C LEU A 102 5.96 -12.41 10.22
N PRO A 103 6.06 -11.44 9.28
CA PRO A 103 7.23 -10.56 9.21
C PRO A 103 7.38 -9.73 10.50
N PRO A 104 8.58 -9.20 10.79
CA PRO A 104 8.75 -8.25 11.89
C PRO A 104 7.78 -7.08 11.72
N LYS A 105 7.07 -6.73 12.80
CA LYS A 105 6.20 -5.54 12.82
C LYS A 105 7.05 -4.30 12.55
N THR A 106 6.56 -3.44 11.67
CA THR A 106 7.20 -2.18 11.30
C THR A 106 6.13 -1.10 11.11
N GLN A 107 6.53 0.11 10.79
CA GLN A 107 5.64 1.21 10.40
C GLN A 107 6.25 1.92 9.18
N LEU A 108 5.42 2.59 8.38
CA LEU A 108 5.91 3.35 7.22
C LEU A 108 7.01 4.33 7.62
N ALA A 109 6.83 5.05 8.74
CA ALA A 109 7.82 5.97 9.27
C ALA A 109 9.17 5.30 9.57
N ASP A 110 9.18 4.09 10.11
CA ASP A 110 10.42 3.38 10.46
C ASP A 110 11.19 2.91 9.21
N LEU A 111 10.48 2.76 8.08
CA LEU A 111 11.07 2.31 6.82
C LEU A 111 11.65 3.46 5.99
N VAL A 112 11.21 4.71 6.20
CA VAL A 112 11.74 5.88 5.49
C VAL A 112 13.13 6.22 6.04
N THR A 113 14.14 6.10 5.17
CA THR A 113 15.56 6.30 5.49
C THR A 113 16.20 7.50 4.77
N THR A 114 15.60 7.99 3.69
CA THR A 114 16.18 9.06 2.87
C THR A 114 15.74 10.47 3.30
N LEU A 115 14.69 10.57 4.12
CA LEU A 115 14.19 11.83 4.67
C LEU A 115 14.26 11.83 6.20
N ASP A 116 14.37 13.03 6.77
CA ASP A 116 14.28 13.29 8.20
C ASP A 116 13.35 14.47 8.51
N GLY A 117 13.09 14.68 9.80
CA GLY A 117 12.28 15.80 10.30
C GLY A 117 10.90 15.92 9.65
N GLU A 118 10.49 17.16 9.41
CA GLU A 118 9.18 17.50 8.88
C GLU A 118 8.93 16.94 7.48
N LEU A 119 9.96 16.86 6.63
CA LEU A 119 9.84 16.27 5.28
C LEU A 119 9.50 14.78 5.34
N LYS A 120 10.10 14.05 6.29
CA LYS A 120 9.75 12.65 6.55
C LYS A 120 8.30 12.53 6.99
N ASP A 121 7.84 13.36 7.91
CA ASP A 121 6.47 13.33 8.41
C ASP A 121 5.46 13.60 7.28
N PHE A 122 5.72 14.60 6.43
CA PHE A 122 4.89 14.89 5.26
C PHE A 122 4.86 13.75 4.25
N PHE A 123 6.00 13.10 3.99
CA PHE A 123 6.05 11.96 3.07
C PHE A 123 5.34 10.73 3.63
N VAL A 124 5.50 10.43 4.92
CA VAL A 124 4.79 9.32 5.58
C VAL A 124 3.29 9.56 5.51
N ASN A 125 2.82 10.76 5.86
CA ASN A 125 1.40 11.11 5.78
C ASN A 125 0.87 11.04 4.33
N PHE A 126 1.69 11.45 3.36
CA PHE A 126 1.38 11.29 1.94
C PHE A 126 1.22 9.82 1.58
N LEU A 127 2.11 8.92 2.00
CA LEU A 127 1.99 7.48 1.74
C LEU A 127 0.75 6.85 2.38
N GLU A 128 0.45 7.19 3.63
CA GLU A 128 -0.74 6.70 4.35
C GLU A 128 -2.04 7.03 3.59
N CYS A 129 -2.05 8.16 2.90
CA CYS A 129 -3.15 8.60 2.05
C CYS A 129 -3.33 7.75 0.77
N PHE A 130 -2.34 6.98 0.32
CA PHE A 130 -2.48 6.04 -0.82
C PHE A 130 -2.55 4.59 -0.38
N LEU A 131 -1.82 4.25 0.68
CA LEU A 131 -1.63 2.90 1.17
C LEU A 131 -2.60 2.62 2.32
N ALA A 132 -3.89 2.74 2.03
CA ALA A 132 -4.97 2.40 2.96
C ALA A 132 -5.65 1.08 2.56
N TRP A 133 -6.16 0.36 3.57
CA TRP A 133 -6.92 -0.87 3.37
C TRP A 133 -8.24 -0.58 2.66
N LEU A 134 -9.03 0.36 3.19
CA LEU A 134 -10.31 0.73 2.58
C LEU A 134 -10.04 1.62 1.37
N LEU A 135 -10.66 1.27 0.25
CA LEU A 135 -10.48 1.97 -1.02
C LEU A 135 -10.99 3.41 -0.92
N GLU A 136 -11.98 3.63 -0.06
CA GLU A 136 -12.64 4.90 0.20
C GLU A 136 -11.81 5.86 1.06
N GLU A 137 -10.81 5.33 1.79
CA GLU A 137 -9.88 6.13 2.60
C GLU A 137 -8.70 6.64 1.78
N ARG A 138 -8.47 6.08 0.58
CA ARG A 138 -7.39 6.53 -0.30
C ARG A 138 -7.76 7.88 -0.90
N LEU A 139 -6.82 8.83 -0.88
CA LEU A 139 -7.01 10.11 -1.56
C LEU A 139 -7.30 9.86 -3.03
N THR A 140 -8.25 10.63 -3.55
CA THR A 140 -8.46 10.76 -4.99
C THR A 140 -7.36 11.62 -5.62
N ALA A 141 -7.20 11.52 -6.94
CA ALA A 141 -6.16 12.29 -7.64
C ALA A 141 -6.30 13.81 -7.44
N ASP A 142 -7.55 14.31 -7.37
CA ASP A 142 -7.83 15.72 -7.10
C ASP A 142 -7.48 16.12 -5.66
N GLN A 143 -7.79 15.30 -4.66
CA GLN A 143 -7.40 15.58 -3.27
C GLN A 143 -5.87 15.50 -3.07
N THR A 144 -5.23 14.57 -3.77
CA THR A 144 -3.78 14.36 -3.72
C THR A 144 -3.01 15.62 -4.13
N TYR A 145 -3.48 16.31 -5.18
CA TYR A 145 -2.84 17.52 -5.71
C TYR A 145 -2.70 18.64 -4.65
N PHE A 146 -3.61 18.68 -3.66
CA PHE A 146 -3.58 19.67 -2.59
C PHE A 146 -2.86 19.23 -1.32
N HIS A 147 -2.27 18.03 -1.30
CA HIS A 147 -1.59 17.50 -0.12
C HIS A 147 -0.32 18.31 0.21
N SER A 148 -0.09 18.57 1.51
CA SER A 148 0.98 19.43 2.01
C SER A 148 2.38 19.01 1.52
N TRP A 149 2.63 17.71 1.35
CA TRP A 149 3.90 17.21 0.81
C TRP A 149 4.21 17.71 -0.62
N LEU A 150 3.21 17.77 -1.51
CA LEU A 150 3.40 18.34 -2.85
C LEU A 150 3.52 19.86 -2.78
N ARG A 151 2.75 20.51 -1.90
CA ARG A 151 2.77 21.97 -1.74
C ARG A 151 4.05 22.49 -1.07
N SER A 152 4.71 21.70 -0.22
CA SER A 152 5.98 22.10 0.41
C SER A 152 7.12 22.25 -0.61
N TYR A 153 6.99 21.62 -1.79
CA TYR A 153 7.90 21.85 -2.91
C TYR A 153 7.60 23.15 -3.65
N ASP A 154 6.33 23.53 -3.81
CA ASP A 154 5.97 24.79 -4.48
C ASP A 154 6.35 26.03 -3.67
N GLU A 155 6.30 25.96 -2.33
CA GLU A 155 6.64 27.10 -1.46
C GLU A 155 8.16 27.27 -1.27
N ASN A 156 8.96 26.24 -1.53
CA ASN A 156 10.44 26.29 -1.40
C ASN A 156 11.19 26.19 -2.75
N GLY A 157 10.54 25.81 -3.84
CA GLY A 157 11.14 25.60 -5.17
C GLY A 157 11.24 26.85 -6.06
N GLY A 158 10.94 28.04 -5.52
CA GLY A 158 11.04 29.33 -6.22
C GLY A 158 12.29 30.17 -5.88
N LYS A 159 13.26 29.62 -5.13
CA LYS A 159 14.50 30.29 -4.73
C LYS A 159 15.73 29.46 -5.09
N GLU A 160 15.96 29.27 -6.39
CA GLU A 160 17.31 29.06 -6.91
C GLU A 160 17.63 30.20 -7.89
N SER A 161 18.53 31.07 -7.45
CA SER A 161 19.29 32.05 -8.24
C SER A 161 20.72 31.57 -8.37
#